data_AF-X8AMW1-F1
#
_entry.id   AF-X8AMW1-F1
#
_cell.length_a   1.000
_cell.length_b   1.000
_cell.length_c   1.000
_cell.angle_alpha   90.00
_cell.angle_beta   90.00
_cell.angle_gamma   90.00
#
_symmetry.space_group_name_H-M   'P 1'
#
loop_
_entity.id
_entity.type
_entity.pdbx_description
1 polymer ?
#
loop_
_entity_poly.entity_id
_entity_poly.type
_entity_poly.pdbx_seq_one_letter_code
_entity_poly.pdbx_strand_id
1 'polypeptide(L)'
;MAWPFLTLLAKQRELRRNTKMSRPELEAIKLEKFRRLVRHIKAKSPYYAEIVKEHGINPEICVPQDFPVLTKSMLMANFDRIVTDRKITKHAIAEFLTRSTAPNELLFGEYHVVHTSGTSGEVGYFLYSERDWVQGIAALGRNLAQERPVRKRSGRFRIAYYATATATTPSCR
;
A
#
# COMPACT_ATOMS: atom_id res chain seq x y z
N MET A 1 -21.67 -8.01 -7.08
CA MET A 1 -20.53 -8.96 -6.87
C MET A 1 -19.50 -9.03 -8.03
N ALA A 2 -19.60 -8.25 -9.12
CA ALA A 2 -18.59 -8.24 -10.19
C ALA A 2 -17.45 -7.21 -10.01
N TRP A 3 -17.56 -6.36 -8.98
CA TRP A 3 -16.70 -5.20 -8.77
C TRP A 3 -15.20 -5.52 -8.56
N PRO A 4 -14.83 -6.49 -7.71
CA PRO A 4 -13.42 -6.85 -7.52
C PRO A 4 -12.79 -7.33 -8.83
N PHE A 5 -13.54 -8.08 -9.63
CA PHE A 5 -13.09 -8.60 -10.92
C PHE A 5 -12.89 -7.49 -11.96
N LEU A 6 -13.82 -6.54 -12.08
CA LEU A 6 -13.67 -5.39 -12.98
C LEU A 6 -12.48 -4.50 -12.58
N THR A 7 -12.30 -4.26 -11.28
CA THR A 7 -11.15 -3.49 -10.74
C THR A 7 -9.83 -4.18 -11.05
N LEU A 8 -9.76 -5.50 -10.88
CA LEU A 8 -8.60 -6.33 -11.23
C LEU A 8 -8.25 -6.22 -12.72
N LEU A 9 -9.25 -6.40 -13.60
CA LEU A 9 -9.04 -6.32 -15.05
C LEU A 9 -8.59 -4.93 -15.49
N ALA A 10 -9.21 -3.87 -14.95
CA ALA A 10 -8.80 -2.49 -15.23
C ALA A 10 -7.35 -2.26 -14.80
N LYS A 11 -6.97 -2.74 -13.61
CA LYS A 11 -5.60 -2.62 -13.11
C LYS A 11 -4.59 -3.40 -13.95
N GLN A 12 -4.92 -4.62 -14.38
CA GLN A 12 -4.06 -5.41 -15.26
C GLN A 12 -3.87 -4.73 -16.63
N ARG A 13 -4.91 -4.15 -17.21
CA ARG A 13 -4.81 -3.37 -18.46
C ARG A 13 -3.93 -2.14 -18.30
N GLU A 14 -4.06 -1.42 -17.19
CA GLU A 14 -3.16 -0.31 -16.85
C GLU A 14 -1.70 -0.78 -16.79
N LEU A 15 -1.41 -1.85 -16.06
CA LEU A 15 -0.05 -2.38 -15.92
C LEU A 15 0.55 -2.83 -17.27
N ARG A 16 -0.23 -3.50 -18.13
CA ARG A 16 0.21 -3.90 -19.49
C ARG A 16 0.44 -2.73 -20.43
N ARG A 17 -0.27 -1.61 -20.25
CA ARG A 17 0.01 -0.38 -21.01
C ARG A 17 1.31 0.23 -20.54
N ASN A 18 1.54 0.30 -19.24
CA ASN A 18 2.76 0.86 -18.66
C ASN A 18 4.04 0.14 -19.13
N THR A 19 3.99 -1.18 -19.40
CA THR A 19 5.16 -1.92 -19.93
C THR A 19 5.55 -1.55 -21.35
N LYS A 20 4.67 -0.88 -22.10
CA LYS A 20 4.91 -0.44 -23.48
C LYS A 20 5.26 1.05 -23.59
N MET A 21 5.24 1.78 -22.48
CA MET A 21 5.49 3.21 -22.44
C MET A 21 6.98 3.50 -22.40
N SER A 22 7.36 4.62 -23.01
CA SER A 22 8.70 5.19 -22.84
C SER A 22 8.89 5.71 -21.41
N ARG A 23 10.17 5.90 -21.02
CA ARG A 23 10.51 6.43 -19.70
C ARG A 23 9.86 7.80 -19.43
N PRO A 24 9.89 8.80 -20.34
CA PRO A 24 9.27 10.09 -20.10
C PRO A 24 7.76 10.02 -19.87
N GLU A 25 7.05 9.18 -20.65
CA GLU A 25 5.60 8.98 -20.48
C GLU A 25 5.27 8.38 -19.11
N LEU A 26 6.06 7.39 -18.67
CA LEU A 26 5.87 6.77 -17.37
C LEU A 26 6.12 7.76 -16.22
N GLU A 27 7.15 8.60 -16.32
CA GLU A 27 7.43 9.63 -15.32
C GLU A 27 6.32 10.68 -15.25
N ALA A 28 5.76 11.10 -16.38
CA ALA A 28 4.61 12.01 -16.42
C ALA A 28 3.39 11.42 -15.67
N ILE A 29 3.07 10.14 -15.92
CA ILE A 29 1.96 9.45 -15.24
C ILE A 29 2.22 9.28 -13.74
N LYS A 30 3.46 8.97 -13.33
CA LYS A 30 3.82 8.88 -11.91
C LYS A 30 3.62 10.23 -11.21
N LEU A 31 4.07 11.30 -11.85
CA LEU A 31 3.97 12.65 -11.30
C LEU A 31 2.52 13.11 -11.18
N GLU A 32 1.67 12.83 -12.18
CA GLU A 32 0.24 13.12 -12.11
C GLU A 32 -0.44 12.37 -10.94
N LYS A 33 -0.13 11.07 -10.77
CA LYS A 33 -0.64 10.27 -9.66
C LYS A 33 -0.15 10.77 -8.31
N PHE A 34 1.12 11.18 -8.23
CA PHE A 34 1.71 11.77 -7.04
C PHE A 34 0.97 13.06 -6.65
N ARG A 35 0.78 13.98 -7.59
CA ARG A 35 0.04 15.24 -7.35
C ARG A 35 -1.40 15.01 -6.90
N ARG A 36 -2.07 14.01 -7.48
CA ARG A 36 -3.40 13.58 -7.01
C ARG A 36 -3.36 13.05 -5.57
N LEU A 37 -2.34 12.28 -5.20
CA LEU A 37 -2.13 11.83 -3.83
C LEU A 37 -1.90 13.02 -2.89
N VAL A 38 -1.05 13.97 -3.28
CA VAL A 38 -0.78 15.19 -2.50
C VAL A 38 -2.05 15.99 -2.23
N ARG A 39 -2.91 16.19 -3.24
CA ARG A 39 -4.23 16.84 -3.03
C ARG A 39 -5.09 16.10 -2.02
N HIS A 40 -5.12 14.76 -2.10
CA HIS A 40 -5.91 13.94 -1.20
C HIS A 40 -5.39 14.00 0.25
N ILE A 41 -4.08 13.81 0.46
CA ILE A 41 -3.48 13.80 1.80
C ILE A 41 -3.52 15.20 2.43
N LYS A 42 -3.34 16.27 1.66
CA LYS A 42 -3.48 17.65 2.17
C LYS A 42 -4.86 17.89 2.81
N ALA A 43 -5.92 17.29 2.26
CA ALA A 43 -7.28 17.45 2.76
C ALA A 43 -7.65 16.50 3.90
N LYS A 44 -6.96 15.37 4.05
CA LYS A 44 -7.39 14.25 4.92
C LYS A 44 -6.40 13.85 5.99
N SER A 45 -5.12 14.17 5.83
CA SER A 45 -4.02 13.80 6.72
C SER A 45 -3.42 15.06 7.37
N PRO A 46 -3.63 15.31 8.67
CA PRO A 46 -3.05 16.46 9.36
C PRO A 46 -1.54 16.59 9.22
N TYR A 47 -0.84 15.46 9.35
CA TYR A 47 0.62 15.44 9.26
C TYR A 47 1.09 16.00 7.90
N TYR A 48 0.48 15.54 6.80
CA TYR A 48 0.83 16.04 5.47
C TYR A 48 0.24 17.41 5.16
N ALA A 49 -0.89 17.79 5.76
CA ALA A 49 -1.43 19.15 5.63
C ALA A 49 -0.47 20.19 6.21
N GLU A 50 0.15 19.88 7.36
CA GLU A 50 1.18 20.71 7.98
C GLU A 50 2.44 20.79 7.12
N ILE A 51 2.99 19.65 6.67
CA ILE A 51 4.15 19.64 5.77
C ILE A 51 3.92 20.50 4.53
N VAL A 52 2.76 20.33 3.87
CA VAL A 52 2.40 21.11 2.68
C VAL A 52 2.33 22.60 2.98
N LYS A 53 1.82 22.99 4.16
CA LYS A 53 1.75 24.39 4.57
C LYS A 53 3.13 24.96 4.90
N GLU A 54 3.90 24.27 5.72
CA GLU A 54 5.22 24.72 6.22
C GLU A 54 6.24 24.85 5.10
N HIS A 55 6.23 23.92 4.14
CA HIS A 55 7.17 23.91 3.02
C HIS A 55 6.64 24.67 1.78
N GLY A 56 5.45 25.29 1.87
CA GLY A 56 4.86 26.03 0.76
C GLY A 56 4.59 25.18 -0.50
N ILE A 57 4.27 23.90 -0.32
CA ILE A 57 4.15 22.94 -1.42
C ILE A 57 2.87 23.22 -2.22
N ASN A 58 3.02 23.44 -3.53
CA ASN A 58 1.90 23.57 -4.46
C ASN A 58 1.54 22.19 -5.07
N PRO A 59 0.34 21.63 -4.78
CA PRO A 59 -0.07 20.31 -5.29
C PRO A 59 -0.09 20.18 -6.81
N GLU A 60 -0.18 21.28 -7.56
CA GLU A 60 -0.27 21.24 -9.03
C GLU A 60 1.07 21.07 -9.72
N ILE A 61 2.18 21.44 -9.06
CA ILE A 61 3.52 21.41 -9.65
C ILE A 61 4.51 20.57 -8.85
N CYS A 62 4.18 20.18 -7.62
CA CYS A 62 5.10 19.47 -6.73
C CYS A 62 5.66 18.15 -7.30
N VAL A 63 6.84 17.80 -6.78
CA VAL A 63 7.58 16.56 -7.02
C VAL A 63 7.86 15.84 -5.67
N PRO A 64 8.16 14.54 -5.67
CA PRO A 64 8.44 13.80 -4.43
C PRO A 64 9.54 14.39 -3.55
N GLN A 65 10.54 15.04 -4.16
CA GLN A 65 11.67 15.65 -3.48
C GLN A 65 11.29 16.90 -2.66
N ASP A 66 10.11 17.48 -2.89
CA ASP A 66 9.60 18.60 -2.10
C ASP A 66 9.17 18.18 -0.69
N PHE A 67 9.09 16.87 -0.43
CA PHE A 67 8.65 16.30 0.85
C PHE A 67 9.85 15.75 1.64
N PRO A 68 9.83 15.90 2.98
CA PRO A 68 10.85 15.27 3.82
C PRO A 68 10.76 13.75 3.74
N VAL A 69 11.92 13.09 3.87
CA VAL A 69 11.99 11.62 3.90
C VAL A 69 11.26 11.10 5.13
N LEU A 70 10.21 10.29 4.94
CA LEU A 70 9.47 9.68 6.04
C LEU A 70 10.18 8.41 6.53
N THR A 71 10.80 8.46 7.71
CA THR A 71 11.38 7.29 8.36
C THR A 71 10.32 6.46 9.08
N LYS A 72 10.61 5.18 9.36
CA LYS A 72 9.69 4.29 10.07
C LYS A 72 9.32 4.84 11.45
N SER A 73 10.28 5.37 12.21
CA SER A 73 10.02 5.94 13.54
C SER A 73 9.14 7.20 13.46
N MET A 74 9.35 8.09 12.48
CA MET A 74 8.45 9.23 12.26
C MET A 74 7.04 8.79 11.88
N LEU A 75 6.93 7.76 11.04
CA LEU A 75 5.66 7.17 10.63
C LEU A 75 4.92 6.58 11.85
N MET A 76 5.60 5.82 12.70
CA MET A 76 5.01 5.23 13.91
C MET A 76 4.64 6.26 14.98
N ALA A 77 5.47 7.29 15.16
CA ALA A 77 5.18 8.40 16.07
C ALA A 77 3.95 9.20 15.63
N ASN A 78 3.79 9.44 14.32
CA ASN A 78 2.72 10.26 13.75
C ASN A 78 1.59 9.45 13.11
N PHE A 79 1.51 8.13 13.33
CA PHE A 79 0.61 7.24 12.59
C PHE A 79 -0.83 7.75 12.52
N ASP A 80 -1.44 8.07 13.67
CA ASP A 80 -2.84 8.54 13.77
C ASP A 80 -3.07 9.90 13.08
N ARG A 81 -2.00 10.67 12.87
CA ARG A 81 -2.01 11.96 12.15
C ARG A 81 -1.72 11.79 10.66
N ILE A 82 -1.08 10.69 10.27
CA ILE A 82 -0.73 10.36 8.88
C ILE A 82 -1.93 9.72 8.17
N VAL A 83 -2.62 8.79 8.82
CA VAL A 83 -3.77 8.09 8.24
C VAL A 83 -4.89 9.05 7.85
N THR A 84 -5.55 8.77 6.72
CA THR A 84 -6.58 9.63 6.13
C THR A 84 -8.00 9.32 6.62
N ASP A 85 -8.21 8.14 7.20
CA ASP A 85 -9.45 7.75 7.88
C ASP A 85 -9.25 7.84 9.40
N ARG A 86 -10.11 8.62 10.07
CA ARG A 86 -10.02 8.91 11.50
C ARG A 86 -10.43 7.77 12.40
N LYS A 87 -11.13 6.78 11.86
CA LYS A 87 -11.45 5.56 12.62
C LYS A 87 -10.20 4.70 12.84
N ILE A 88 -9.23 4.80 11.93
CA ILE A 88 -7.99 4.04 12.00
C ILE A 88 -7.06 4.74 13.01
N THR A 89 -6.76 4.05 14.10
CA THR A 89 -5.79 4.49 15.11
C THR A 89 -4.91 3.32 15.52
N LYS A 90 -3.70 3.59 16.01
CA LYS A 90 -2.84 2.55 16.60
C LYS A 90 -3.56 1.75 17.68
N HIS A 91 -4.37 2.43 18.51
CA HIS A 91 -5.14 1.79 19.55
C HIS A 91 -6.18 0.81 19.00
N ALA A 92 -7.00 1.25 18.04
CA ALA A 92 -8.02 0.40 17.42
C ALA A 92 -7.40 -0.82 16.70
N ILE A 93 -6.24 -0.63 16.07
CA ILE A 93 -5.50 -1.73 15.43
C ILE A 93 -4.96 -2.71 16.49
N ALA A 94 -4.36 -2.20 17.56
CA ALA A 94 -3.84 -3.04 18.63
C ALA A 94 -4.94 -3.86 19.30
N GLU A 95 -6.07 -3.22 19.64
CA GLU A 95 -7.25 -3.90 20.20
C GLU A 95 -7.76 -4.99 19.25
N PHE A 96 -7.90 -4.66 17.97
CA PHE A 96 -8.28 -5.64 16.94
C PHE A 96 -7.33 -6.83 16.88
N LEU A 97 -6.01 -6.59 16.89
CA LEU A 97 -5.03 -7.68 16.85
C LEU A 97 -5.04 -8.54 18.13
N THR A 98 -5.40 -7.98 19.29
CA THR A 98 -5.55 -8.77 20.53
C THR A 98 -6.83 -9.60 20.56
N ARG A 99 -7.91 -9.11 19.95
CA ARG A 99 -9.23 -9.78 19.95
C ARG A 99 -9.41 -10.74 18.77
N SER A 100 -8.80 -10.45 17.63
CA SER A 100 -9.01 -11.18 16.38
C SER A 100 -8.50 -12.62 16.50
N THR A 101 -9.41 -13.58 16.38
CA THR A 101 -9.10 -15.01 16.45
C THR A 101 -9.08 -15.67 15.07
N ALA A 102 -9.64 -15.02 14.05
CA ALA A 102 -9.74 -15.55 12.70
C ALA A 102 -8.80 -14.81 11.72
N PRO A 103 -8.03 -15.52 10.88
CA PRO A 103 -7.10 -14.90 9.91
C PRO A 103 -7.75 -13.99 8.86
N ASN A 104 -9.07 -14.10 8.66
CA ASN A 104 -9.84 -13.35 7.68
C ASN A 104 -10.74 -12.27 8.29
N GLU A 105 -10.65 -12.04 9.61
CA GLU A 105 -11.37 -10.94 10.24
C GLU A 105 -10.83 -9.60 9.70
N LEU A 106 -11.74 -8.65 9.48
CA LEU A 106 -11.41 -7.33 8.96
C LEU A 106 -11.59 -6.29 10.06
N LEU A 107 -10.61 -5.40 10.21
CA LEU A 107 -10.77 -4.23 11.06
C LEU A 107 -11.92 -3.37 10.50
N PHE A 108 -12.89 -3.06 11.36
CA PHE A 108 -14.15 -2.37 11.01
C PHE A 108 -14.97 -3.05 9.90
N GLY A 109 -14.72 -4.33 9.59
CA GLY A 109 -15.37 -5.01 8.47
C GLY A 109 -14.85 -4.59 7.08
N GLU A 110 -13.81 -3.76 7.01
CA GLU A 110 -13.38 -3.09 5.76
C GLU A 110 -11.89 -3.26 5.45
N TYR A 111 -11.04 -3.43 6.46
CA TYR A 111 -9.59 -3.38 6.30
C TYR A 111 -8.90 -4.68 6.70
N HIS A 112 -8.06 -5.21 5.82
CA HIS A 112 -7.07 -6.22 6.17
C HIS A 112 -5.92 -5.56 6.92
N VAL A 113 -5.57 -6.10 8.09
CA VAL A 113 -4.43 -5.62 8.90
C VAL A 113 -3.27 -6.61 8.76
N VAL A 114 -2.12 -6.10 8.34
CA VAL A 114 -0.84 -6.82 8.34
C VAL A 114 0.09 -6.09 9.31
N HIS A 115 0.66 -6.81 10.26
CA HIS A 115 1.69 -6.26 11.13
C HIS A 115 3.05 -6.87 10.79
N THR A 116 4.12 -6.07 10.90
CA THR A 116 5.49 -6.57 10.79
C THR A 116 6.25 -6.25 12.06
N SER A 117 6.78 -7.30 12.70
CA SER A 117 7.81 -7.16 13.73
C SER A 117 9.13 -6.88 13.02
N GLY A 118 9.49 -5.60 12.93
CA GLY A 118 10.81 -5.22 12.41
C GLY A 118 11.92 -5.57 13.41
N THR A 119 13.16 -5.70 12.92
CA THR A 119 14.37 -5.88 13.75
C THR A 119 14.61 -4.75 14.76
N SER A 120 14.00 -3.58 14.53
CA SER A 120 14.07 -2.41 15.41
C SER A 120 13.08 -2.43 16.59
N GLY A 121 12.31 -3.51 16.77
CA GLY A 121 11.33 -3.66 17.86
C GLY A 121 10.00 -2.90 17.67
N GLU A 122 9.95 -1.89 16.79
CA GLU A 122 8.72 -1.19 16.46
C GLU A 122 7.83 -2.00 15.49
N VAL A 123 6.65 -2.40 15.97
CA VAL A 123 5.62 -3.09 15.16
C VAL A 123 5.03 -2.10 14.17
N GLY A 124 5.23 -2.38 12.87
CA GLY A 124 4.61 -1.58 11.80
C GLY A 124 3.23 -2.13 11.46
N TYR A 125 2.20 -1.26 11.41
CA TYR A 125 0.86 -1.62 10.96
C TYR A 125 0.64 -1.19 9.50
N PHE A 126 0.14 -2.12 8.68
CA PHE A 126 -0.23 -1.88 7.29
C PHE A 126 -1.69 -2.28 7.09
N LEU A 127 -2.50 -1.34 6.60
CA LEU A 127 -3.91 -1.57 6.35
C LEU A 127 -4.17 -1.57 4.85
N TYR A 128 -4.97 -2.53 4.40
CA TYR A 128 -5.39 -2.65 3.02
C TYR A 128 -6.91 -2.70 2.98
N SER A 129 -7.53 -1.75 2.29
CA SER A 129 -8.93 -1.91 1.91
C SER A 129 -9.08 -3.08 0.93
N GLU A 130 -10.30 -3.58 0.73
CA GLU A 130 -10.56 -4.59 -0.30
C GLU A 130 -10.04 -4.14 -1.69
N ARG A 131 -10.18 -2.86 -2.02
CA ARG A 131 -9.66 -2.29 -3.28
C ARG A 131 -8.14 -2.35 -3.34
N ASP A 132 -7.43 -2.04 -2.25
CA ASP A 132 -5.97 -2.08 -2.21
C ASP A 132 -5.46 -3.51 -2.30
N TRP A 133 -6.16 -4.44 -1.65
CA TRP A 133 -5.89 -5.87 -1.71
C TRP A 133 -5.98 -6.41 -3.14
N VAL A 134 -7.06 -6.08 -3.86
CA VAL A 134 -7.26 -6.45 -5.27
C VAL A 134 -6.17 -5.83 -6.17
N GLN A 135 -5.79 -4.58 -5.92
CA GLN A 135 -4.70 -3.93 -6.68
C GLN A 135 -3.34 -4.59 -6.43
N GLY A 136 -3.05 -5.00 -5.19
CA GLY A 136 -1.84 -5.75 -4.84
C GLY A 136 -1.77 -7.08 -5.57
N ILE A 137 -2.87 -7.85 -5.59
CA ILE A 137 -2.97 -9.12 -6.34
C ILE A 137 -2.78 -8.90 -7.84
N ALA A 138 -3.34 -7.82 -8.41
CA ALA A 138 -3.16 -7.48 -9.83
C ALA A 138 -1.67 -7.33 -10.21
N ALA A 139 -0.86 -6.80 -9.29
CA ALA A 139 0.58 -6.62 -9.48
C ALA A 139 1.36 -7.94 -9.45
N LEU A 140 0.89 -8.95 -8.71
CA LEU A 140 1.44 -10.32 -8.70
C LEU A 140 1.16 -11.07 -10.00
N GLY A 141 -0.01 -10.82 -10.61
CA GLY A 141 -0.37 -11.35 -11.94
C GLY A 141 0.50 -10.86 -13.10
N ARG A 142 1.43 -9.91 -12.87
CA ARG A 142 2.42 -9.48 -13.88
C ARG A 142 3.34 -10.62 -14.27
N ASN A 143 3.80 -11.41 -13.30
CA ASN A 143 4.72 -12.53 -13.55
C ASN A 143 3.99 -13.75 -14.14
N LEU A 144 2.73 -13.99 -13.74
CA LEU A 144 1.92 -15.09 -14.30
C LEU A 144 1.60 -14.92 -15.80
N ALA A 145 1.67 -13.70 -16.34
CA ALA A 145 1.53 -13.45 -17.77
C ALA A 145 2.88 -13.55 -18.53
N GLN A 146 4.00 -13.52 -17.80
CA GLN A 146 5.35 -13.69 -18.33
C GLN A 146 5.79 -15.17 -18.29
N GLU A 147 5.23 -15.95 -17.37
CA GLU A 147 5.36 -17.40 -17.38
C GLU A 147 4.51 -18.00 -18.51
N ARG A 148 5.14 -18.87 -19.32
CA ARG A 148 4.50 -19.65 -20.39
C ARG A 148 3.16 -20.21 -19.90
N PRO A 149 2.13 -20.34 -20.75
CA PRO A 149 0.79 -20.72 -20.31
C PRO A 149 0.85 -22.04 -19.53
N VAL A 150 0.76 -21.95 -18.20
CA VAL A 150 0.61 -23.13 -17.34
C VAL A 150 -0.73 -23.74 -17.73
N ARG A 151 -0.65 -24.95 -18.28
CA ARG A 151 -1.77 -25.76 -18.77
C ARG A 151 -2.98 -25.58 -17.84
N LYS A 152 -4.08 -25.03 -18.37
CA LYS A 152 -5.35 -24.84 -17.63
C LYS A 152 -5.76 -26.18 -17.02
N ARG A 153 -5.49 -26.39 -15.73
CA ARG A 153 -6.12 -27.46 -14.96
C ARG A 153 -7.45 -26.91 -14.47
N SER A 154 -8.55 -27.56 -14.83
CA SER A 154 -9.88 -27.25 -14.32
C SER A 154 -9.99 -27.68 -12.86
N GLY A 155 -10.10 -26.71 -11.95
CA GLY A 155 -10.27 -26.96 -10.52
C GLY A 155 -10.31 -25.66 -9.71
N ARG A 156 -10.95 -25.68 -8.53
CA ARG A 156 -10.88 -24.58 -7.56
C ARG A 156 -9.47 -24.51 -6.99
N PHE A 157 -8.68 -23.50 -7.38
CA PHE A 157 -7.37 -23.25 -6.78
C PHE A 157 -7.52 -22.41 -5.52
N ARG A 158 -6.85 -22.83 -4.45
CA ARG A 158 -6.59 -22.01 -3.27
C ARG A 158 -5.14 -21.54 -3.37
N ILE A 159 -4.94 -20.22 -3.36
CA ILE A 159 -3.61 -19.62 -3.42
C ILE A 159 -3.28 -19.13 -2.01
N ALA A 160 -2.16 -19.62 -1.46
CA ALA A 160 -1.57 -19.10 -0.23
C ALA A 160 -0.25 -18.42 -0.59
N TYR A 161 -0.02 -17.23 -0.04
CA TYR A 161 1.20 -16.46 -0.25
C TYR A 161 2.04 -16.51 1.03
N TYR A 162 3.29 -16.95 0.89
CA TYR A 162 4.29 -16.84 1.93
C TYR A 162 5.41 -15.95 1.40
N ALA A 163 5.56 -14.77 2.01
CA ALA A 163 6.69 -13.88 1.75
C ALA A 163 7.61 -13.95 2.96
N THR A 164 8.81 -14.48 2.78
CA THR A 164 9.85 -14.48 3.79
C THR A 164 10.70 -13.22 3.64
N ALA A 165 10.69 -12.35 4.65
CA ALA A 165 11.66 -11.28 4.76
C ALA A 165 12.85 -11.82 5.56
N THR A 166 13.92 -12.20 4.87
CA THR A 166 15.19 -12.55 5.52
C THR A 166 15.84 -11.28 6.06
N ALA A 167 15.78 -11.10 7.37
CA ALA A 167 16.64 -10.13 8.05
C ALA A 167 18.04 -10.73 8.15
N THR A 168 18.99 -10.19 7.39
CA THR A 168 20.41 -10.48 7.60
C THR A 168 20.83 -9.79 8.90
N THR A 169 20.95 -10.56 9.98
CA THR A 169 21.58 -10.10 11.22
C THR A 169 23.05 -9.75 10.93
N PRO A 170 23.55 -8.56 11.29
CA PRO A 170 24.99 -8.35 11.30
C PRO A 170 25.58 -9.17 12.46
N SER A 171 26.56 -10.02 12.15
CA SER A 171 27.31 -10.75 13.16
C SER A 171 28.06 -9.74 14.05
N CYS A 172 27.79 -9.75 15.35
CA CYS A 172 28.67 -9.10 16.32
C CYS A 172 30.08 -9.68 16.22
N ARG A 173 31.07 -8.80 16.06
CA ARG A 173 32.43 -8.97 16.58
C ARG A 173 32.59 -8.02 17.75
#